data_AF-A0A926VM21-F1
#
_entry.id   AF-A0A926VM21-F1
#
_cell.length_a   1.000
_cell.length_b   1.000
_cell.length_c   1.000
_cell.angle_alpha   90.00
_cell.angle_beta   90.00
_cell.angle_gamma   90.00
#
_symmetry.space_group_name_H-M   'P 1'
#
loop_
_entity.id
_entity.type
_entity.pdbx_description
1 polymer ?
#
loop_
_entity_poly.entity_id
_entity_poly.type
_entity_poly.pdbx_seq_one_letter_code
_entity_poly.pdbx_strand_id
1 'polypeptide(L)'
;MSNFFFPEPQQSWEYNNPINILPVSSNVLNIALTCVQTELQKFFASPTALEKLDRVFDITERNAAHILIKNSAVGIFNQIPHLQIVEDVAMNGAQGAFSQATNTIYLSDSLLRRDSLKVQEVLLEELGHKFDTLLNPGGDTCGDEGELFKDVVLGFPLSQPELLRIQTENDFSTVVIDNQVISVEQAQNSILADAIVSNDDGVYVRRSDGSKFLPNEKWTDIVYTGTKGTWFADVTGDGKADAIVSNDDGVYVRRANGTGTGFLPNEKWTDIVYTGTKGTWFADVTGDGKADAIVSNNDGVYVRRANGNGTGFLPNEKWTDIVYTGTKGTWFADVTGDGKADAI
;
A
#
# COMPACT_ATOMS: atom_id res chain seq x y z
N MET A 1 -17.73 -32.11 22.80
CA MET A 1 -16.81 -32.61 21.77
C MET A 1 -17.51 -32.47 20.43
N SER A 2 -17.42 -31.29 19.82
CA SER A 2 -17.81 -31.11 18.42
C SER A 2 -16.73 -31.77 17.56
N ASN A 3 -17.12 -32.75 16.75
CA ASN A 3 -16.23 -33.39 15.79
C ASN A 3 -15.95 -32.38 14.67
N PHE A 4 -14.79 -31.73 14.70
CA PHE A 4 -14.24 -31.01 13.55
C PHE A 4 -13.78 -32.06 12.53
N PHE A 5 -14.65 -32.35 11.56
CA PHE A 5 -14.33 -33.17 10.41
C PHE A 5 -13.86 -32.23 9.29
N PHE A 6 -12.57 -32.26 8.97
CA PHE A 6 -12.07 -31.61 7.76
C PHE A 6 -12.21 -32.62 6.61
N PRO A 7 -12.94 -32.30 5.53
CA PRO A 7 -13.03 -33.18 4.37
C PRO A 7 -11.66 -33.36 3.70
N GLU A 8 -11.52 -34.45 2.95
CA GLU A 8 -10.32 -34.78 2.17
C GLU A 8 -9.83 -33.61 1.28
N PRO A 9 -8.53 -33.56 0.94
CA PRO A 9 -7.99 -32.50 0.10
C PRO A 9 -8.73 -32.44 -1.24
N GLN A 10 -9.52 -31.39 -1.45
CA GLN A 10 -10.14 -31.13 -2.75
C GLN A 10 -9.17 -30.44 -3.72
N GLN A 11 -9.47 -30.62 -5.00
CA GLN A 11 -8.70 -30.24 -6.17
C GLN A 11 -8.38 -28.74 -6.25
N SER A 12 -7.40 -28.40 -7.10
CA SER A 12 -6.80 -27.08 -7.27
C SER A 12 -7.79 -25.91 -7.37
N TRP A 13 -7.40 -24.82 -6.72
CA TRP A 13 -7.93 -23.44 -6.76
C TRP A 13 -8.79 -23.05 -7.98
N GLU A 14 -8.31 -23.29 -9.20
CA GLU A 14 -8.97 -22.85 -10.44
C GLU A 14 -10.36 -23.49 -10.69
N TYR A 15 -10.64 -24.66 -10.10
CA TYR A 15 -11.87 -25.41 -10.42
C TYR A 15 -13.09 -24.97 -9.59
N ASN A 16 -12.88 -24.44 -8.39
CA ASN A 16 -13.96 -24.07 -7.46
C ASN A 16 -14.34 -22.58 -7.50
N ASN A 17 -13.54 -21.73 -8.16
CA ASN A 17 -13.82 -20.32 -8.39
C ASN A 17 -13.78 -20.05 -9.90
N PRO A 18 -14.91 -20.13 -10.64
CA PRO A 18 -14.96 -19.76 -12.04
C PRO A 18 -14.80 -18.24 -12.16
N ILE A 19 -13.56 -17.81 -12.33
CA ILE A 19 -13.16 -16.41 -12.41
C ILE A 19 -13.40 -15.92 -13.85
N ASN A 20 -14.35 -15.00 -14.01
CA ASN A 20 -14.66 -14.39 -15.30
C ASN A 20 -13.97 -13.01 -15.40
N ILE A 21 -12.65 -13.01 -15.59
CA ILE A 21 -11.84 -11.78 -15.71
C ILE A 21 -11.14 -11.74 -17.07
N LEU A 22 -10.87 -10.52 -17.56
CA LEU A 22 -10.00 -10.26 -18.71
C LEU A 22 -8.61 -10.95 -18.55
N PRO A 23 -8.00 -11.46 -19.64
CA PRO A 23 -6.80 -12.32 -19.57
C PRO A 23 -5.57 -11.72 -18.87
N VAL A 24 -5.38 -10.39 -18.93
CA VAL A 24 -4.22 -9.70 -18.33
C VAL A 24 -4.33 -9.62 -16.81
N SER A 25 -5.51 -9.28 -16.31
CA SER A 25 -5.82 -9.25 -14.88
C SER A 25 -5.78 -10.66 -14.26
N SER A 26 -6.06 -11.70 -15.05
CA SER A 26 -5.88 -13.10 -14.63
C SER A 26 -4.40 -13.45 -14.38
N ASN A 27 -3.45 -12.88 -15.15
CA ASN A 27 -2.03 -13.16 -14.96
C ASN A 27 -1.47 -12.49 -13.69
N VAL A 28 -1.83 -11.22 -13.44
CA VAL A 28 -1.44 -10.50 -12.21
C VAL A 28 -1.95 -11.24 -10.97
N LEU A 29 -3.23 -11.61 -10.97
CA LEU A 29 -3.84 -12.34 -9.87
C LEU A 29 -3.18 -13.71 -9.63
N ASN A 30 -2.89 -14.46 -10.69
CA ASN A 30 -2.24 -15.77 -10.55
C ASN A 30 -0.81 -15.67 -9.98
N ILE A 31 -0.04 -14.65 -10.38
CA ILE A 31 1.27 -14.37 -9.80
C ILE A 31 1.13 -14.03 -8.32
N ALA A 32 0.21 -13.11 -7.98
CA ALA A 32 -0.03 -12.71 -6.60
C ALA A 32 -0.41 -13.90 -5.71
N LEU A 33 -1.35 -14.74 -6.15
CA LEU A 33 -1.76 -15.96 -5.42
C LEU A 33 -0.60 -16.93 -5.21
N THR A 34 0.28 -17.09 -6.20
CA THR A 34 1.49 -17.91 -6.08
C THR A 34 2.47 -17.34 -5.05
N CYS A 35 2.63 -16.02 -5.00
CA CYS A 35 3.44 -15.35 -3.99
C CYS A 35 2.83 -15.48 -2.60
N VAL A 36 1.52 -15.23 -2.43
CA VAL A 36 0.78 -15.47 -1.18
C VAL A 36 1.02 -16.91 -0.68
N GLN A 37 0.91 -17.89 -1.58
CA GLN A 37 1.19 -19.29 -1.25
C GLN A 37 2.60 -19.53 -0.74
N THR A 38 3.56 -18.93 -1.40
CA THR A 38 4.96 -19.06 -1.02
C THR A 38 5.23 -18.43 0.35
N GLU A 39 4.70 -17.23 0.61
CA GLU A 39 4.94 -16.53 1.88
C GLU A 39 4.21 -17.18 3.06
N LEU A 40 2.97 -17.62 2.89
CA LEU A 40 2.26 -18.36 3.95
C LEU A 40 2.94 -19.69 4.27
N GLN A 41 3.41 -20.43 3.25
CA GLN A 41 4.18 -21.67 3.49
C GLN A 41 5.44 -21.41 4.31
N LYS A 42 6.19 -20.35 3.99
CA LYS A 42 7.37 -19.95 4.78
C LYS A 42 6.98 -19.54 6.21
N PHE A 43 5.93 -18.74 6.35
CA PHE A 43 5.45 -18.24 7.63
C PHE A 43 5.11 -19.40 8.58
N PHE A 44 4.25 -20.33 8.15
CA PHE A 44 3.79 -21.41 9.01
C PHE A 44 4.79 -22.55 9.19
N ALA A 45 5.73 -22.75 8.26
CA ALA A 45 6.84 -23.68 8.44
C ALA A 45 7.89 -23.19 9.47
N SER A 46 7.82 -21.90 9.86
CA SER A 46 8.73 -21.32 10.84
C SER A 46 8.51 -21.92 12.24
N PRO A 47 9.56 -22.22 13.01
CA PRO A 47 9.42 -22.68 14.39
C PRO A 47 8.76 -21.63 15.31
N THR A 48 8.77 -20.36 14.91
CA THR A 48 8.13 -19.25 15.65
C THR A 48 6.75 -18.89 15.10
N ALA A 49 6.16 -19.70 14.22
CA ALA A 49 4.85 -19.42 13.63
C ALA A 49 3.77 -19.15 14.69
N LEU A 50 3.75 -19.94 15.77
CA LEU A 50 2.79 -19.75 16.85
C LEU A 50 3.01 -18.44 17.61
N GLU A 51 4.27 -18.08 17.89
CA GLU A 51 4.61 -16.79 18.53
C GLU A 51 4.25 -15.60 17.65
N LYS A 52 4.40 -15.75 16.33
CA LYS A 52 3.98 -14.73 15.36
C LYS A 52 2.46 -14.60 15.30
N LEU A 53 1.71 -15.70 15.35
CA LEU A 53 0.25 -15.63 15.46
C LEU A 53 -0.18 -14.96 16.76
N ASP A 54 0.46 -15.27 17.89
CA ASP A 54 0.19 -14.63 19.18
C ASP A 54 0.51 -13.13 19.22
N ARG A 55 1.36 -12.66 18.31
CA ARG A 55 1.66 -11.24 18.15
C ARG A 55 0.56 -10.49 17.38
N VAL A 56 -0.14 -11.21 16.51
CA VAL A 56 -1.14 -10.64 15.60
C VAL A 56 -2.54 -10.74 16.20
N PHE A 57 -2.90 -11.92 16.71
CA PHE A 57 -4.27 -12.27 17.09
C PHE A 57 -4.42 -12.50 18.59
N ASP A 58 -5.54 -12.09 19.17
CA ASP A 58 -5.92 -12.38 20.55
C ASP A 58 -6.52 -13.81 20.68
N ILE A 59 -5.74 -14.83 20.31
CA ILE A 59 -6.20 -16.22 20.10
C ILE A 59 -6.96 -16.79 21.29
N THR A 60 -8.27 -17.05 21.10
CA THR A 60 -9.15 -17.71 22.07
C THR A 60 -9.23 -19.23 21.86
N GLU A 61 -9.07 -19.71 20.62
CA GLU A 61 -9.09 -21.14 20.27
C GLU A 61 -7.69 -21.67 19.92
N ARG A 62 -6.90 -22.00 20.94
CA ARG A 62 -5.50 -22.44 20.77
C ARG A 62 -5.34 -23.69 19.90
N ASN A 63 -6.32 -24.60 19.95
CA ASN A 63 -6.30 -25.80 19.11
C ASN A 63 -6.43 -25.45 17.62
N ALA A 64 -7.19 -24.41 17.28
CA ALA A 64 -7.32 -23.94 15.91
C ALA A 64 -5.97 -23.44 15.38
N ALA A 65 -5.19 -22.71 16.19
CA ALA A 65 -3.83 -22.27 15.81
C ALA A 65 -2.90 -23.45 15.50
N HIS A 66 -2.89 -24.49 16.34
CA HIS A 66 -2.07 -25.69 16.10
C HIS A 66 -2.51 -26.44 14.84
N ILE A 67 -3.81 -26.50 14.57
CA ILE A 67 -4.34 -27.14 13.34
C ILE A 67 -3.98 -26.30 12.11
N LEU A 68 -4.09 -24.97 12.17
CA LEU A 68 -3.73 -24.06 11.10
C LEU A 68 -2.25 -24.24 10.70
N ILE A 69 -1.36 -24.20 11.69
CA ILE A 69 0.07 -24.43 11.49
C ILE A 69 0.30 -25.83 10.90
N LYS A 70 -0.31 -26.88 11.46
CA LYS A 70 -0.11 -28.25 10.96
C LYS A 70 -0.61 -28.45 9.52
N ASN A 71 -1.77 -27.89 9.18
CA ASN A 71 -2.40 -28.06 7.87
C ASN A 71 -1.72 -27.23 6.78
N SER A 72 -1.09 -26.10 7.15
CA SER A 72 -0.34 -25.27 6.22
C SER A 72 0.80 -26.03 5.50
N ALA A 73 1.36 -27.07 6.14
CA ALA A 73 2.39 -27.94 5.57
C ALA A 73 1.87 -28.83 4.42
N VAL A 74 0.54 -28.97 4.28
CA VAL A 74 -0.13 -29.83 3.30
C VAL A 74 -0.95 -29.01 2.27
N GLY A 75 -0.96 -27.68 2.42
CA GLY A 75 -1.68 -26.75 1.55
C GLY A 75 -2.85 -26.08 2.27
N ILE A 76 -2.60 -24.91 2.85
CA ILE A 76 -3.64 -24.01 3.40
C ILE A 76 -4.67 -23.57 2.34
N PHE A 77 -4.35 -23.78 1.06
CA PHE A 77 -5.10 -23.37 -0.14
C PHE A 77 -6.42 -24.12 -0.37
N ASN A 78 -6.64 -25.26 0.28
CA ASN A 78 -7.89 -26.01 0.12
C ASN A 78 -9.02 -25.48 1.02
N GLN A 79 -8.76 -24.42 1.80
CA GLN A 79 -9.69 -23.81 2.77
C GLN A 79 -9.80 -22.29 2.61
N ILE A 80 -9.39 -21.75 1.46
CA ILE A 80 -9.49 -20.30 1.19
C ILE A 80 -10.97 -19.92 1.09
N PRO A 81 -11.36 -18.74 1.59
CA PRO A 81 -12.63 -18.13 1.25
C PRO A 81 -12.86 -18.06 -0.27
N HIS A 82 -14.10 -17.90 -0.69
CA HIS A 82 -14.39 -17.60 -2.09
C HIS A 82 -13.67 -16.32 -2.50
N LEU A 83 -13.21 -16.22 -3.75
CA LEU A 83 -12.63 -14.98 -4.27
C LEU A 83 -13.55 -14.43 -5.35
N GLN A 84 -13.97 -13.18 -5.19
CA GLN A 84 -14.81 -12.48 -6.15
C GLN A 84 -14.16 -11.14 -6.52
N ILE A 85 -14.08 -10.86 -7.82
CA ILE A 85 -13.67 -9.54 -8.30
C ILE A 85 -14.91 -8.69 -8.52
N VAL A 86 -14.86 -7.45 -8.08
CA VAL A 86 -15.99 -6.52 -8.11
C VAL A 86 -15.52 -5.14 -8.56
N GLU A 87 -16.42 -4.34 -9.12
CA GLU A 87 -16.10 -2.98 -9.54
C GLU A 87 -15.77 -2.09 -8.34
N ASP A 88 -14.83 -1.14 -8.50
CA ASP A 88 -14.42 -0.21 -7.43
C ASP A 88 -15.60 0.49 -6.74
N VAL A 89 -16.65 0.84 -7.49
CA VAL A 89 -17.85 1.51 -6.98
C VAL A 89 -18.60 0.64 -5.95
N ALA A 90 -18.56 -0.68 -6.12
CA ALA A 90 -19.20 -1.62 -5.21
C ALA A 90 -18.42 -1.76 -3.89
N MET A 91 -17.11 -1.53 -3.93
CA MET A 91 -16.17 -1.64 -2.80
C MET A 91 -16.09 -0.40 -1.91
N ASN A 92 -16.80 0.68 -2.26
CA ASN A 92 -16.78 1.94 -1.52
C ASN A 92 -15.34 2.46 -1.27
N GLY A 93 -14.46 2.30 -2.26
CA GLY A 93 -13.06 2.75 -2.19
C GLY A 93 -12.05 1.73 -1.62
N ALA A 94 -12.50 0.59 -1.10
CA ALA A 94 -11.60 -0.46 -0.63
C ALA A 94 -10.95 -1.25 -1.78
N GLN A 95 -9.71 -1.71 -1.56
CA GLN A 95 -8.97 -2.53 -2.52
C GLN A 95 -9.25 -4.03 -2.34
N GLY A 96 -9.40 -4.45 -1.09
CA GLY A 96 -9.89 -5.76 -0.68
C GLY A 96 -11.01 -5.62 0.34
N ALA A 97 -11.77 -6.68 0.53
CA ALA A 97 -12.66 -6.81 1.66
C ALA A 97 -12.96 -8.27 1.99
N PHE A 98 -13.04 -8.64 3.27
CA PHE A 98 -13.36 -9.98 3.72
C PHE A 98 -14.71 -9.98 4.44
N SER A 99 -15.60 -10.85 3.97
CA SER A 99 -16.90 -11.10 4.61
C SER A 99 -16.87 -12.45 5.30
N GLN A 100 -16.99 -12.43 6.64
CA GLN A 100 -17.20 -13.65 7.43
C GLN A 100 -18.53 -14.34 7.06
N ALA A 101 -19.58 -13.56 6.80
CA ALA A 101 -20.93 -14.08 6.55
C ALA A 101 -21.02 -14.91 5.26
N THR A 102 -20.32 -14.47 4.21
CA THR A 102 -20.27 -15.17 2.92
C THR A 102 -19.00 -16.00 2.75
N ASN A 103 -18.07 -15.94 3.71
CA ASN A 103 -16.74 -16.54 3.62
C ASN A 103 -16.07 -16.20 2.28
N THR A 104 -16.08 -14.91 1.91
CA THR A 104 -15.65 -14.42 0.60
C THR A 104 -14.69 -13.24 0.77
N ILE A 105 -13.60 -13.26 0.02
CA ILE A 105 -12.73 -12.11 -0.25
C ILE A 105 -13.23 -11.45 -1.53
N TYR A 106 -13.52 -10.16 -1.45
CA TYR A 106 -13.84 -9.30 -2.57
C TYR A 106 -12.59 -8.48 -2.91
N LEU A 107 -12.20 -8.42 -4.18
CA LEU A 107 -11.11 -7.53 -4.64
C LEU A 107 -11.66 -6.54 -5.65
N SER A 108 -11.18 -5.30 -5.57
CA SER A 108 -11.50 -4.29 -6.56
C SER A 108 -10.86 -4.61 -7.91
N ASP A 109 -11.55 -4.30 -9.02
CA ASP A 109 -11.05 -4.59 -10.36
C ASP A 109 -9.85 -3.68 -10.72
N SER A 110 -9.79 -2.46 -10.19
CA SER A 110 -8.64 -1.57 -10.36
C SER A 110 -7.37 -2.10 -9.68
N LEU A 111 -7.50 -2.83 -8.57
CA LEU A 111 -6.35 -3.46 -7.90
C LEU A 111 -5.62 -4.42 -8.86
N LEU A 112 -6.36 -5.14 -9.70
CA LEU A 112 -5.77 -6.07 -10.68
C LEU A 112 -5.09 -5.38 -11.88
N ARG A 113 -5.20 -4.05 -11.98
CA ARG A 113 -4.46 -3.24 -12.95
C ARG A 113 -3.12 -2.75 -12.39
N ARG A 114 -2.88 -2.96 -11.08
CA ARG A 114 -1.61 -2.68 -10.40
C ARG A 114 -0.63 -3.85 -10.53
N ASP A 115 0.53 -3.75 -9.90
CA ASP A 115 1.48 -4.85 -9.81
C ASP A 115 0.98 -5.95 -8.83
N SER A 116 1.34 -7.19 -9.16
CA SER A 116 1.12 -8.42 -8.40
C SER A 116 1.56 -8.33 -6.94
N LEU A 117 2.56 -7.52 -6.60
CA LEU A 117 2.97 -7.31 -5.20
C LEU A 117 1.87 -6.62 -4.39
N LYS A 118 1.17 -5.64 -4.95
CA LYS A 118 0.09 -4.96 -4.23
C LYS A 118 -1.13 -5.86 -4.06
N VAL A 119 -1.44 -6.66 -5.08
CA VAL A 119 -2.49 -7.70 -4.98
C VAL A 119 -2.14 -8.74 -3.91
N GLN A 120 -0.87 -9.11 -3.78
CA GLN A 120 -0.40 -10.02 -2.74
C GLN A 120 -0.59 -9.44 -1.33
N GLU A 121 -0.24 -8.17 -1.12
CA GLU A 121 -0.43 -7.49 0.18
C GLU A 121 -1.89 -7.52 0.61
N VAL A 122 -2.79 -7.08 -0.27
CA VAL A 122 -4.24 -7.08 -0.02
C VAL A 122 -4.73 -8.50 0.25
N LEU A 123 -4.35 -9.49 -0.56
CA LEU A 123 -4.76 -10.88 -0.32
C LEU A 123 -4.28 -11.43 1.03
N LEU A 124 -3.08 -11.04 1.49
CA LEU A 124 -2.58 -11.46 2.81
C LEU A 124 -3.38 -10.80 3.94
N GLU A 125 -3.71 -9.53 3.79
CA GLU A 125 -4.55 -8.77 4.73
C GLU A 125 -5.91 -9.44 4.92
N GLU A 126 -6.60 -9.73 3.81
CA GLU A 126 -7.91 -10.37 3.81
C GLU A 126 -7.89 -11.81 4.34
N LEU A 127 -6.77 -12.51 4.15
CA LEU A 127 -6.54 -13.81 4.77
C LEU A 127 -6.28 -13.71 6.27
N GLY A 128 -5.73 -12.59 6.75
CA GLY A 128 -5.56 -12.28 8.16
C GLY A 128 -6.91 -12.23 8.87
N HIS A 129 -7.87 -11.43 8.36
CA HIS A 129 -9.24 -11.40 8.88
C HIS A 129 -9.90 -12.78 8.84
N LYS A 130 -9.69 -13.54 7.75
CA LYS A 130 -10.17 -14.92 7.68
C LYS A 130 -9.59 -15.79 8.79
N PHE A 131 -8.29 -15.69 9.07
CA PHE A 131 -7.66 -16.46 10.12
C PHE A 131 -8.14 -16.02 11.50
N ASP A 132 -8.41 -14.74 11.72
CA ASP A 132 -9.01 -14.27 12.96
C ASP A 132 -10.33 -14.99 13.24
N THR A 133 -11.23 -15.08 12.24
CA THR A 133 -12.50 -15.80 12.43
C THR A 133 -12.36 -17.29 12.79
N LEU A 134 -11.22 -17.91 12.46
CA LEU A 134 -10.91 -19.30 12.82
C LEU A 134 -10.28 -19.41 14.21
N LEU A 135 -9.44 -18.44 14.58
CA LEU A 135 -8.71 -18.39 15.84
C LEU A 135 -9.58 -17.84 16.99
N ASN A 136 -10.58 -17.03 16.64
CA ASN A 136 -11.47 -16.28 17.52
C ASN A 136 -12.95 -16.44 17.14
N PRO A 137 -13.53 -17.66 17.20
CA PRO A 137 -14.90 -17.87 16.78
C PRO A 137 -15.90 -17.07 17.62
N GLY A 138 -16.58 -16.12 16.98
CA GLY A 138 -17.55 -15.22 17.62
C GLY A 138 -16.91 -14.07 18.40
N GLY A 139 -15.59 -13.91 18.30
CA GLY A 139 -14.84 -12.74 18.70
C GLY A 139 -14.20 -12.06 17.50
N ASP A 140 -13.45 -11.01 17.79
CA ASP A 140 -12.72 -10.18 16.84
C ASP A 140 -11.46 -9.68 17.56
N THR A 141 -10.31 -9.78 16.90
CA THR A 141 -9.08 -9.19 17.44
C THR A 141 -9.18 -7.68 17.27
N CYS A 142 -8.86 -6.91 18.32
CA CYS A 142 -8.98 -5.45 18.23
C CYS A 142 -7.97 -4.85 17.25
N GLY A 143 -8.46 -3.98 16.36
CA GLY A 143 -7.63 -3.26 15.41
C GLY A 143 -7.86 -3.77 13.98
N ASP A 144 -6.85 -3.61 13.14
CA ASP A 144 -6.76 -4.19 11.80
C ASP A 144 -5.75 -5.34 11.86
N GLU A 145 -6.19 -6.47 12.39
CA GLU A 145 -5.38 -7.68 12.51
C GLU A 145 -5.02 -8.28 11.14
N GLY A 146 -5.81 -7.95 10.10
CA GLY A 146 -5.50 -8.26 8.71
C GLY A 146 -4.20 -7.60 8.29
N GLU A 147 -4.09 -6.27 8.46
CA GLU A 147 -2.91 -5.50 8.12
C GLU A 147 -1.71 -5.96 8.95
N LEU A 148 -1.91 -6.15 10.27
CA LEU A 148 -0.85 -6.64 11.14
C LEU A 148 -0.36 -8.02 10.70
N PHE A 149 -1.26 -8.90 10.28
CA PHE A 149 -0.93 -10.22 9.76
C PHE A 149 -0.08 -10.12 8.49
N LYS A 150 -0.51 -9.32 7.50
CA LYS A 150 0.24 -9.03 6.26
C LYS A 150 1.66 -8.59 6.58
N ASP A 151 1.83 -7.61 7.48
CA ASP A 151 3.13 -7.06 7.83
C ASP A 151 4.03 -8.09 8.50
N VAL A 152 3.49 -8.91 9.40
CA VAL A 152 4.25 -9.96 10.09
C VAL A 152 4.63 -11.11 9.13
N VAL A 153 3.78 -11.44 8.16
CA VAL A 153 4.08 -12.44 7.12
C VAL A 153 5.18 -11.96 6.18
N LEU A 154 5.07 -10.73 5.66
CA LEU A 154 6.04 -10.14 4.74
C LEU A 154 7.34 -9.69 5.42
N GLY A 155 7.34 -9.65 6.76
CA GLY A 155 8.49 -9.22 7.54
C GLY A 155 8.71 -7.71 7.50
N PHE A 156 7.63 -6.95 7.30
CA PHE A 156 7.68 -5.50 7.36
C PHE A 156 7.98 -5.04 8.79
N PRO A 157 8.87 -4.05 8.94
CA PRO A 157 9.29 -3.56 10.24
C PRO A 157 8.19 -2.70 10.85
N LEU A 158 7.69 -3.13 12.00
CA LEU A 158 6.62 -2.43 12.72
C LEU A 158 7.22 -1.57 13.84
N SER A 159 7.21 -0.26 13.63
CA SER A 159 7.56 0.69 14.69
C SER A 159 6.49 0.68 15.78
N GLN A 160 6.82 1.14 17.00
CA GLN A 160 5.85 1.16 18.09
C GLN A 160 4.64 2.09 17.81
N PRO A 161 4.81 3.26 17.17
CA PRO A 161 3.67 4.05 16.68
C PRO A 161 2.83 3.33 15.64
N GLU A 162 3.47 2.64 14.68
CA GLU A 162 2.75 1.92 13.61
C GLU A 162 1.92 0.77 14.16
N LEU A 163 2.53 -0.02 15.06
CA LEU A 163 1.81 -1.09 15.75
C LEU A 163 0.61 -0.55 16.52
N LEU A 164 0.74 0.61 17.16
CA LEU A 164 -0.37 1.22 17.89
C LEU A 164 -1.47 1.73 16.95
N ARG A 165 -1.12 2.30 15.78
CA ARG A 165 -2.09 2.68 14.75
C ARG A 165 -2.91 1.44 14.35
N ILE A 166 -2.23 0.39 13.88
CA ILE A 166 -2.87 -0.83 13.39
C ILE A 166 -3.75 -1.48 14.47
N GLN A 167 -3.26 -1.57 15.71
CA GLN A 167 -4.03 -2.13 16.83
C GLN A 167 -5.24 -1.28 17.28
N THR A 168 -5.45 -0.10 16.70
CA THR A 168 -6.57 0.79 17.05
C THR A 168 -7.42 1.23 15.86
N GLU A 169 -6.93 1.03 14.63
CA GLU A 169 -7.69 1.21 13.40
C GLU A 169 -8.68 0.07 13.27
N ASN A 170 -9.96 0.38 13.16
CA ASN A 170 -11.00 -0.63 12.97
C ASN A 170 -11.61 -0.37 11.60
N ASP A 171 -11.48 -1.33 10.70
CA ASP A 171 -11.76 -1.24 9.27
C ASP A 171 -13.10 -1.89 8.89
N PHE A 172 -13.92 -2.24 9.89
CA PHE A 172 -15.29 -2.70 9.68
C PHE A 172 -16.09 -1.69 8.89
N SER A 173 -16.67 -2.16 7.80
CA SER A 173 -17.44 -1.35 6.88
C SER A 173 -18.55 -2.16 6.22
N THR A 174 -19.21 -1.54 5.24
CA THR A 174 -20.16 -2.22 4.38
C THR A 174 -19.89 -1.93 2.92
N VAL A 175 -19.96 -2.97 2.08
CA VAL A 175 -19.89 -2.89 0.62
C VAL A 175 -21.24 -3.27 0.00
N VAL A 176 -21.48 -2.87 -1.25
CA VAL A 176 -22.73 -3.18 -1.96
C VAL A 176 -22.43 -4.07 -3.16
N ILE A 177 -22.53 -5.39 -2.96
CA ILE A 177 -22.29 -6.38 -4.01
C ILE A 177 -23.63 -6.98 -4.44
N ASP A 178 -23.90 -7.04 -5.74
CA ASP A 178 -25.15 -7.56 -6.31
C ASP A 178 -26.41 -6.97 -5.66
N ASN A 179 -26.35 -5.66 -5.34
CA ASN A 179 -27.42 -4.90 -4.70
C ASN A 179 -27.76 -5.37 -3.27
N GLN A 180 -26.84 -6.08 -2.62
CA GLN A 180 -26.90 -6.49 -1.21
C GLN A 180 -25.83 -5.75 -0.40
N VAL A 181 -26.19 -5.30 0.80
CA VAL A 181 -25.25 -4.71 1.75
C VAL A 181 -24.55 -5.84 2.49
N ILE A 182 -23.23 -5.93 2.36
CA ILE A 182 -22.39 -6.95 2.98
C ILE A 182 -21.47 -6.28 3.99
N SER A 183 -21.49 -6.73 5.25
CA SER A 183 -20.53 -6.32 6.27
C SER A 183 -19.19 -6.98 6.01
N VAL A 184 -18.13 -6.18 6.07
CA VAL A 184 -16.77 -6.60 5.72
C VAL A 184 -15.74 -5.92 6.62
N GLU A 185 -14.59 -6.56 6.74
CA GLU A 185 -13.30 -5.89 7.03
C GLU A 185 -12.71 -5.44 5.70
N GLN A 186 -12.03 -4.30 5.65
CA GLN A 186 -11.57 -3.69 4.41
C GLN A 186 -10.07 -3.47 4.42
N ALA A 187 -9.38 -4.08 3.47
CA ALA A 187 -8.09 -3.57 3.04
C ALA A 187 -8.25 -2.24 2.31
N GLN A 188 -8.09 -1.15 3.05
CA GLN A 188 -7.94 0.19 2.49
C GLN A 188 -6.46 0.54 2.40
N ASN A 189 -6.06 1.10 1.25
CA ASN A 189 -4.88 1.95 1.25
C ASN A 189 -5.26 3.19 2.08
N SER A 190 -5.05 3.14 3.38
CA SER A 190 -4.96 4.31 4.22
C SER A 190 -3.72 5.10 3.72
N ILE A 191 -3.87 5.84 2.61
CA ILE A 191 -2.93 6.87 2.15
C ILE A 191 -3.03 8.05 3.11
N LEU A 192 -2.56 7.80 4.33
CA LEU A 192 -2.48 8.79 5.36
C LEU A 192 -1.30 9.69 5.02
N ALA A 193 -1.60 10.94 4.68
CA ALA A 193 -0.57 11.93 4.47
C ALA A 193 0.05 12.30 5.82
N ASP A 194 1.37 12.10 5.95
CA ASP A 194 2.15 12.53 7.11
C ASP A 194 2.48 14.03 7.03
N ALA A 195 2.68 14.68 8.18
CA ALA A 195 3.18 16.05 8.22
C ALA A 195 4.71 16.04 8.33
N ILE A 196 5.38 16.75 7.41
CA ILE A 196 6.84 16.82 7.35
C ILE A 196 7.30 18.27 7.59
N VAL A 197 8.32 18.46 8.41
CA VAL A 197 9.01 19.74 8.59
C VAL A 197 10.52 19.56 8.47
N SER A 198 11.17 20.46 7.73
CA SER A 198 12.63 20.51 7.62
C SER A 198 13.17 21.70 8.40
N ASN A 199 14.05 21.44 9.36
CA ASN A 199 14.72 22.40 10.22
C ASN A 199 16.25 22.35 10.03
N ASP A 200 16.96 23.31 10.61
CA ASP A 200 18.42 23.38 10.56
C ASP A 200 19.12 22.17 11.21
N ASP A 201 18.42 21.46 12.09
CA ASP A 201 18.92 20.29 12.81
C ASP A 201 18.36 18.96 12.31
N GLY A 202 17.51 18.96 11.26
CA GLY A 202 16.99 17.73 10.68
C GLY A 202 15.59 17.84 10.07
N VAL A 203 15.15 16.73 9.47
CA VAL A 203 13.78 16.52 9.02
C VAL A 203 13.00 15.79 10.10
N TYR A 204 11.82 16.30 10.44
CA TYR A 204 10.90 15.71 11.39
C TYR A 204 9.59 15.33 10.69
N VAL A 205 9.06 14.17 11.04
CA VAL A 205 7.80 13.65 10.52
C VAL A 205 6.83 13.46 11.67
N ARG A 206 5.56 13.81 11.46
CA ARG A 206 4.45 13.38 12.31
C ARG A 206 3.57 12.46 11.50
N ARG A 207 3.44 11.23 11.97
CA ARG A 207 2.56 10.24 11.36
C ARG A 207 1.11 10.70 11.45
N SER A 208 0.34 10.46 10.41
CA SER A 208 -1.12 10.55 10.50
C SER A 208 -1.70 9.21 10.94
N ASP A 209 -2.67 9.25 11.85
CA ASP A 209 -3.50 8.08 12.21
C ASP A 209 -4.91 8.17 11.61
N GLY A 210 -5.10 9.02 10.59
CA GLY A 210 -6.40 9.31 9.99
C GLY A 210 -7.28 10.28 10.78
N SER A 211 -7.00 10.50 12.06
CA SER A 211 -7.75 11.43 12.92
C SER A 211 -6.92 12.64 13.37
N LYS A 212 -5.61 12.48 13.50
CA LYS A 212 -4.64 13.49 13.97
C LYS A 212 -3.23 13.15 13.53
N PHE A 213 -2.34 14.13 13.70
CA PHE A 213 -0.89 13.94 13.60
C PHE A 213 -0.30 13.52 14.96
N LEU A 214 0.46 12.43 14.97
CA LEU A 214 1.19 11.88 16.12
C LEU A 214 2.40 12.77 16.51
N PRO A 215 3.11 12.47 17.61
CA PRO A 215 4.31 13.20 18.01
C PRO A 215 5.43 13.21 16.96
N ASN A 216 6.37 14.17 17.08
CA ASN A 216 7.49 14.31 16.16
C ASN A 216 8.45 13.11 16.21
N GLU A 217 8.77 12.56 15.04
CA GLU A 217 9.86 11.63 14.80
C GLU A 217 11.01 12.36 14.09
N LYS A 218 12.23 12.26 14.58
CA LYS A 218 13.40 12.82 13.88
C LYS A 218 13.96 11.80 12.90
N TRP A 219 13.92 12.10 11.61
CA TRP A 219 14.31 11.16 10.55
C TRP A 219 15.71 11.42 9.99
N THR A 220 16.24 12.63 10.15
CA THR A 220 17.61 12.98 9.74
C THR A 220 18.30 13.82 10.81
N ASP A 221 19.60 13.62 10.98
CA ASP A 221 20.43 14.43 11.89
C ASP A 221 21.04 15.67 11.22
N ILE A 222 20.85 15.79 9.91
CA ILE A 222 21.32 16.92 9.11
C ILE A 222 20.13 17.55 8.39
N VAL A 223 20.18 18.88 8.23
CA VAL A 223 19.27 19.60 7.36
C VAL A 223 19.33 19.01 5.95
N TYR A 224 18.18 18.88 5.32
CA TYR A 224 18.07 18.46 3.93
C TYR A 224 17.39 19.57 3.14
N THR A 225 18.20 20.44 2.55
CA THR A 225 17.72 21.61 1.80
C THR A 225 18.47 21.78 0.49
N GLY A 226 17.74 22.19 -0.56
CA GLY A 226 18.32 22.54 -1.85
C GLY A 226 18.49 24.05 -2.03
N THR A 227 19.40 24.48 -2.91
CA THR A 227 19.58 25.90 -3.25
C THR A 227 18.43 26.48 -4.06
N LYS A 228 17.63 25.63 -4.72
CA LYS A 228 16.42 26.02 -5.48
C LYS A 228 15.12 25.60 -4.85
N GLY A 229 15.17 24.61 -3.97
CA GLY A 229 14.02 24.16 -3.20
C GLY A 229 14.16 22.73 -2.70
N THR A 230 13.18 22.37 -1.89
CA THR A 230 13.07 21.09 -1.19
C THR A 230 11.63 20.62 -1.30
N TRP A 231 11.44 19.35 -1.66
CA TRP A 231 10.13 18.72 -1.84
C TRP A 231 10.13 17.32 -1.24
N PHE A 232 8.94 16.81 -0.99
CA PHE A 232 8.70 15.43 -0.56
C PHE A 232 7.61 14.83 -1.43
N ALA A 233 7.92 13.72 -2.12
CA ALA A 233 6.99 13.02 -2.98
C ALA A 233 7.51 11.61 -3.26
N ASP A 234 6.62 10.65 -3.50
CA ASP A 234 7.00 9.27 -3.86
C ASP A 234 7.45 9.22 -5.32
N VAL A 235 8.74 9.45 -5.57
CA VAL A 235 9.32 9.45 -6.93
C VAL A 235 9.83 8.06 -7.33
N THR A 236 9.79 7.10 -6.40
CA THR A 236 10.21 5.72 -6.61
C THR A 236 9.02 4.79 -6.92
N GLY A 237 7.83 5.12 -6.44
CA GLY A 237 6.60 4.33 -6.54
C GLY A 237 6.49 3.26 -5.47
N ASP A 238 7.19 3.41 -4.34
CA ASP A 238 7.20 2.45 -3.24
C ASP A 238 6.17 2.74 -2.15
N GLY A 239 5.29 3.71 -2.41
CA GLY A 239 4.22 4.17 -1.53
C GLY A 239 4.68 5.16 -0.46
N LYS A 240 5.96 5.60 -0.47
CA LYS A 240 6.51 6.48 0.56
C LYS A 240 7.09 7.74 -0.06
N ALA A 241 6.86 8.88 0.60
CA ALA A 241 7.46 10.13 0.14
C ALA A 241 8.99 10.09 0.29
N ASP A 242 9.70 10.29 -0.81
CA ASP A 242 11.15 10.50 -0.82
C ASP A 242 11.47 11.98 -0.55
N ALA A 243 12.66 12.26 -0.03
CA ALA A 243 13.12 13.64 0.10
C ALA A 243 13.86 14.06 -1.17
N ILE A 244 13.47 15.21 -1.74
CA ILE A 244 13.99 15.71 -3.01
C ILE A 244 14.54 17.13 -2.80
N VAL A 245 15.76 17.39 -3.26
CA VAL A 245 16.31 18.75 -3.31
C VAL A 245 16.79 19.09 -4.71
N SER A 246 16.53 20.33 -5.13
CA SER A 246 17.12 20.87 -6.35
C SER A 246 18.20 21.88 -6.02
N ASN A 247 19.38 21.65 -6.59
CA ASN A 247 20.57 22.48 -6.50
C ASN A 247 20.98 22.98 -7.88
N ASP A 248 21.89 23.95 -7.92
CA ASP A 248 22.44 24.48 -9.17
C ASP A 248 23.11 23.42 -10.06
N ASP A 249 23.59 22.33 -9.46
CA ASP A 249 24.33 21.24 -10.13
C ASP A 249 23.49 19.96 -10.35
N GLY A 250 22.22 19.95 -9.98
CA GLY A 250 21.36 18.79 -10.17
C GLY A 250 20.21 18.65 -9.18
N VAL A 251 19.43 17.58 -9.36
CA VAL A 251 18.46 17.09 -8.39
C VAL A 251 19.07 15.94 -7.61
N TYR A 252 18.97 16.02 -6.29
CA TYR A 252 19.36 14.95 -5.38
C TYR A 252 18.11 14.39 -4.71
N VAL A 253 18.07 13.07 -4.58
CA VAL A 253 16.99 12.36 -3.90
C VAL A 253 17.59 11.55 -2.77
N ARG A 254 16.93 11.56 -1.61
CA ARG A 254 17.13 10.57 -0.56
C ARG A 254 15.87 9.73 -0.50
N ARG A 255 16.00 8.49 -0.93
CA ARG A 255 14.86 7.57 -0.94
C ARG A 255 14.40 7.27 0.47
N ALA A 256 13.09 7.13 0.67
CA ALA A 256 12.58 6.56 1.91
C ALA A 256 13.24 5.20 2.15
N ASN A 257 13.60 4.91 3.39
CA ASN A 257 14.10 3.58 3.71
C ASN A 257 12.94 2.57 3.68
N GLY A 258 13.26 1.29 3.47
CA GLY A 258 12.22 0.24 3.41
C GLY A 258 11.42 0.09 4.71
N THR A 259 11.89 0.69 5.81
CA THR A 259 11.19 0.70 7.10
C THR A 259 10.27 1.90 7.28
N GLY A 260 10.28 2.84 6.34
CA GLY A 260 9.51 4.09 6.38
C GLY A 260 9.87 5.02 7.53
N THR A 261 10.99 4.86 8.24
CA THR A 261 11.35 5.64 9.46
C THR A 261 12.49 6.63 9.23
N GLY A 262 12.90 6.83 7.98
CA GLY A 262 14.00 7.70 7.62
C GLY A 262 14.34 7.64 6.15
N PHE A 263 15.45 8.27 5.79
CA PHE A 263 15.91 8.35 4.41
C PHE A 263 17.30 7.75 4.20
N LEU A 264 17.50 7.10 3.06
CA LEU A 264 18.78 6.60 2.57
C LEU A 264 19.77 7.75 2.25
N PRO A 265 21.05 7.46 1.94
CA PRO A 265 22.01 8.46 1.50
C PRO A 265 21.59 9.22 0.22
N ASN A 266 22.23 10.36 -0.04
CA ASN A 266 21.97 11.19 -1.23
C ASN A 266 22.32 10.47 -2.53
N GLU A 267 21.40 10.53 -3.49
CA GLU A 267 21.59 10.06 -4.86
C GLU A 267 21.43 11.24 -5.81
N LYS A 268 22.39 11.44 -6.72
CA LYS A 268 22.28 12.46 -7.77
C LYS A 268 21.50 11.86 -8.93
N TRP A 269 20.29 12.38 -9.19
CA TRP A 269 19.39 11.86 -10.21
C TRP A 269 19.49 12.63 -11.53
N THR A 270 19.92 13.89 -11.50
CA THR A 270 20.11 14.71 -12.70
C THR A 270 21.39 15.54 -12.61
N ASP A 271 22.03 15.81 -13.75
CA ASP A 271 23.20 16.69 -13.84
C ASP A 271 22.86 18.17 -14.06
N ILE A 272 21.59 18.46 -14.24
CA ILE A 272 21.08 19.82 -14.43
C ILE A 272 20.00 20.11 -13.41
N VAL A 273 20.03 21.34 -12.91
CA VAL A 273 19.01 21.90 -12.05
C VAL A 273 17.61 21.71 -12.64
N TYR A 274 16.64 21.51 -11.77
CA TYR A 274 15.24 21.37 -12.16
C TYR A 274 14.41 22.44 -11.45
N THR A 275 14.30 23.60 -12.10
CA THR A 275 13.57 24.75 -11.56
C THR A 275 12.80 25.46 -12.66
N GLY A 276 11.53 25.74 -12.40
CA GLY A 276 10.68 26.54 -13.28
C GLY A 276 10.66 28.00 -12.87
N THR A 277 10.62 28.89 -13.85
CA THR A 277 10.51 30.35 -13.58
C THR A 277 9.17 30.76 -12.96
N LYS A 278 8.16 29.89 -12.98
CA LYS A 278 6.85 30.08 -12.33
C LYS A 278 6.61 29.12 -11.17
N GLY A 279 7.35 28.02 -11.10
CA GLY A 279 7.30 27.07 -10.02
C GLY A 279 7.77 25.69 -10.43
N THR A 280 7.95 24.86 -9.41
CA THR A 280 8.38 23.46 -9.51
C THR A 280 7.51 22.62 -8.59
N TRP A 281 7.03 21.49 -9.08
CA TRP A 281 6.19 20.54 -8.36
C TRP A 281 6.64 19.10 -8.64
N PHE A 282 6.20 18.20 -7.77
CA PHE A 282 6.35 16.76 -7.94
C PHE A 282 4.99 16.11 -7.70
N ALA A 283 4.45 15.42 -8.70
CA ALA A 283 3.14 14.75 -8.64
C ALA A 283 3.03 13.70 -9.74
N ASP A 284 2.27 12.63 -9.50
CA ASP A 284 2.06 11.57 -10.51
C ASP A 284 1.07 12.06 -11.58
N VAL A 285 1.56 12.64 -12.67
CA VAL A 285 0.72 13.13 -13.77
C VAL A 285 0.51 12.07 -14.85
N THR A 286 1.17 10.91 -14.72
CA THR A 286 1.07 9.82 -15.70
C THR A 286 0.15 8.68 -15.24
N GLY A 287 -0.07 8.54 -13.93
CA GLY A 287 -0.83 7.47 -13.29
C GLY A 287 -0.02 6.19 -13.12
N ASP A 288 1.32 6.27 -13.16
CA ASP A 288 2.21 5.11 -13.06
C ASP A 288 2.63 4.78 -11.62
N GLY A 289 2.06 5.51 -10.65
CA GLY A 289 2.31 5.40 -9.22
C GLY A 289 3.54 6.16 -8.75
N LYS A 290 4.22 6.94 -9.61
CA LYS A 290 5.42 7.70 -9.25
C LYS A 290 5.19 9.18 -9.52
N ALA A 291 5.67 10.01 -8.60
CA ALA A 291 5.67 11.44 -8.81
C ALA A 291 6.66 11.82 -9.93
N ASP A 292 6.14 12.51 -10.93
CA ASP A 292 6.92 13.12 -11.98
C ASP A 292 7.42 14.49 -11.55
N ALA A 293 8.54 14.95 -12.10
CA ALA A 293 9.01 16.30 -11.88
C ALA A 293 8.30 17.24 -12.87
N ILE A 294 7.75 18.35 -12.38
CA ILE A 294 6.97 19.32 -13.18
C ILE A 294 7.53 20.72 -12.98
N VAL A 295 7.79 21.45 -14.07
CA VAL A 295 8.16 22.88 -14.03
C VAL A 295 7.28 23.70 -14.93
N SER A 296 6.89 24.87 -14.45
CA SER A 296 6.17 25.87 -15.26
C SER A 296 7.11 27.02 -15.59
N ASN A 297 7.18 27.36 -16.88
CA ASN A 297 7.96 28.44 -17.44
C ASN A 297 7.08 29.40 -18.24
N ASN A 298 7.63 30.56 -18.63
CA ASN A 298 6.91 31.53 -19.47
C ASN A 298 6.43 30.94 -20.81
N ASP A 299 7.08 29.89 -21.31
CA ASP A 299 6.86 29.28 -22.62
C ASP A 299 6.17 27.92 -22.57
N GLY A 300 5.77 27.45 -21.38
CA GLY A 300 5.08 26.17 -21.24
C GLY A 300 5.32 25.46 -19.91
N VAL A 301 4.60 24.37 -19.72
CA VAL A 301 4.86 23.37 -18.67
C VAL A 301 5.71 22.25 -19.25
N TYR A 302 6.76 21.88 -18.52
CA TYR A 302 7.66 20.79 -18.87
C TYR A 302 7.60 19.72 -17.79
N VAL A 303 7.50 18.47 -18.21
CA VAL A 303 7.47 17.31 -17.32
C VAL A 303 8.71 16.47 -17.57
N ARG A 304 9.32 15.97 -16.49
CA ARG A 304 10.24 14.83 -16.56
C ARG A 304 9.59 13.67 -15.85
N ARG A 305 9.28 12.64 -16.62
CA ARG A 305 8.66 11.45 -16.05
C ARG A 305 9.63 10.71 -15.15
N ALA A 306 9.13 10.14 -14.06
CA ALA A 306 9.91 9.15 -13.32
C ALA A 306 10.24 7.97 -14.28
N ASN A 307 11.45 7.42 -14.16
CA ASN A 307 11.82 6.26 -14.96
C ASN A 307 11.14 4.99 -14.41
N GLY A 308 10.99 3.98 -15.27
CA GLY A 308 10.23 2.78 -14.91
C GLY A 308 10.77 1.98 -13.70
N ASN A 309 12.04 2.19 -13.33
CA ASN A 309 12.67 1.52 -12.20
C ASN A 309 12.80 2.41 -10.93
N GLY A 310 12.28 3.64 -10.94
CA GLY A 310 12.24 4.51 -9.75
C GLY A 310 13.62 4.96 -9.27
N THR A 311 14.56 5.21 -10.18
CA THR A 311 15.94 5.62 -9.83
C THR A 311 16.37 6.93 -10.50
N GLY A 312 15.45 7.65 -11.14
CA GLY A 312 15.80 8.83 -11.92
C GLY A 312 14.63 9.38 -12.73
N PHE A 313 14.89 10.49 -13.40
CA PHE A 313 13.94 11.15 -14.28
C PHE A 313 14.36 11.03 -15.74
N LEU A 314 13.39 10.91 -16.64
CA LEU A 314 13.58 11.00 -18.08
C LEU A 314 13.87 12.45 -18.54
N PRO A 315 14.29 12.66 -19.80
CA PRO A 315 14.47 14.01 -20.35
C PRO A 315 13.21 14.88 -20.30
N ASN A 316 13.39 16.20 -20.43
CA ASN A 316 12.27 17.16 -20.46
C ASN A 316 11.32 16.89 -21.63
N GLU A 317 10.03 16.85 -21.33
CA GLU A 317 8.94 16.85 -22.30
C GLU A 317 8.14 18.14 -22.17
N LYS A 318 7.92 18.87 -23.26
CA LYS A 318 7.03 20.04 -23.26
C LYS A 318 5.59 19.57 -23.39
N TRP A 319 4.78 19.79 -22.36
CA TRP A 319 3.39 19.31 -22.31
C TRP A 319 2.38 20.38 -22.69
N THR A 320 2.70 21.65 -22.46
CA THR A 320 1.85 22.78 -22.88
C THR A 320 2.67 23.84 -23.60
N ASP A 321 2.06 24.53 -24.57
CA ASP A 321 2.69 25.65 -25.29
C ASP A 321 2.54 27.00 -24.60
N ILE A 322 1.70 27.06 -23.58
CA ILE A 322 1.47 28.24 -22.77
C ILE A 322 1.79 27.94 -21.32
N VAL A 323 2.25 28.98 -20.63
CA VAL A 323 2.42 28.95 -19.18
C VAL A 323 1.10 28.57 -18.49
N TYR A 324 1.20 27.69 -17.49
CA TYR A 324 0.12 27.44 -16.55
C TYR A 324 0.52 28.03 -15.20
N THR A 325 -0.13 29.13 -14.79
CA THR A 325 0.15 29.82 -13.53
C THR A 325 -1.06 30.62 -13.04
N GLY A 326 -1.31 30.59 -11.74
CA GLY A 326 -2.33 31.40 -11.08
C GLY A 326 -1.72 32.48 -10.21
N THR A 327 -2.38 33.65 -10.11
CA THR A 327 -1.90 34.76 -9.25
C THR A 327 -2.02 34.47 -7.75
N LYS A 328 -2.72 33.40 -7.38
CA LYS A 328 -2.92 32.94 -6.00
C LYS A 328 -2.23 31.62 -5.69
N GLY A 329 -1.73 30.94 -6.71
CA GLY A 329 -1.10 29.64 -6.60
C GLY A 329 -1.35 28.80 -7.85
N THR A 330 -0.65 27.68 -7.90
CA THR A 330 -0.80 26.63 -8.90
C THR A 330 -0.52 25.33 -8.18
N TRP A 331 -1.40 24.37 -8.37
CA TRP A 331 -1.35 23.10 -7.66
C TRP A 331 -1.47 21.93 -8.63
N PHE A 332 -1.00 20.78 -8.17
CA PHE A 332 -1.14 19.51 -8.86
C PHE A 332 -1.75 18.52 -7.87
N ALA A 333 -2.95 18.05 -8.16
CA ALA A 333 -3.69 17.10 -7.33
C ALA A 333 -4.70 16.35 -8.18
N ASP A 334 -4.99 15.10 -7.82
CA ASP A 334 -6.04 14.32 -8.48
C ASP A 334 -7.42 14.80 -8.02
N VAL A 335 -8.00 15.75 -8.77
CA VAL A 335 -9.33 16.30 -8.46
C VAL A 335 -10.43 15.60 -9.23
N THR A 336 -10.08 14.76 -10.20
CA THR A 336 -11.03 13.98 -11.00
C THR A 336 -11.21 12.55 -10.49
N GLY A 337 -10.29 12.06 -9.66
CA GLY A 337 -10.28 10.70 -9.12
C GLY A 337 -9.79 9.66 -10.12
N ASP A 338 -9.05 10.06 -11.15
CA ASP A 338 -8.58 9.15 -12.21
C ASP A 338 -7.22 8.50 -11.91
N GLY A 339 -6.66 8.80 -10.73
CA GLY A 339 -5.35 8.34 -10.28
C GLY A 339 -4.20 9.15 -10.84
N LYS A 340 -4.45 10.32 -11.44
CA LYS A 340 -3.42 11.23 -11.97
C LYS A 340 -3.64 12.62 -11.41
N ALA A 341 -2.53 13.31 -11.16
CA ALA A 341 -2.58 14.69 -10.74
C ALA A 341 -3.00 15.61 -11.90
N ASP A 342 -4.03 16.41 -11.67
CA ASP A 342 -4.49 17.47 -12.55
C ASP A 342 -3.79 18.79 -12.20
N ALA A 343 -3.57 19.66 -13.18
CA ALA A 343 -3.13 21.04 -12.95
C ALA A 343 -4.31 21.95 -12.58
N ILE A 344 -4.20 22.70 -11.47
CA ILE A 344 -5.28 23.50 -10.84
C ILE A 344 -4.87 24.96 -10.61
#